data_AF-A0A967G6H3-F1
#
_entry.id   AF-A0A967G6H3-F1
#
_cell.length_a   1.000
_cell.length_b   1.000
_cell.length_c   1.000
_cell.angle_alpha   90.00
_cell.angle_beta   90.00
_cell.angle_gamma   90.00
#
_symmetry.space_group_name_H-M   'P 1'
#
loop_
_entity.id
_entity.type
_entity.pdbx_description
1 polymer ?
#
loop_
_entity_poly.entity_id
_entity_poly.type
_entity_poly.pdbx_seq_one_letter_code
_entity_poly.pdbx_strand_id
1 'polypeptide(L)'
;MQWDTATRYKLLLRLNNDIVSASTRRDVFSAIAQSLGDIFHFDRLSINLFDEKTNSLSYFAAAEGISPTEISEDVRPLAKGAIASAV
;
A
#
# COMPACT_ATOMS: atom_id res chain seq x y z
N MET A 1 -17.92 -6.25 8.39
CA MET A 1 -18.65 -4.98 8.59
C MET A 1 -19.25 -4.57 7.25
N GLN A 2 -20.56 -4.38 7.14
CA GLN A 2 -21.21 -3.96 5.91
C GLN A 2 -21.56 -2.47 6.04
N TRP A 3 -20.83 -1.60 5.32
CA TRP A 3 -21.16 -0.17 5.31
C TRP A 3 -22.40 0.08 4.47
N ASP A 4 -23.17 1.08 4.86
CA ASP A 4 -24.19 1.62 3.99
C ASP A 4 -23.55 2.29 2.76
N THR A 5 -24.36 2.40 1.70
CA THR A 5 -23.94 2.94 0.41
C THR A 5 -23.38 4.37 0.52
N ALA A 6 -23.95 5.22 1.38
CA ALA A 6 -23.52 6.60 1.52
C ALA A 6 -22.14 6.71 2.19
N THR A 7 -21.91 5.91 3.24
CA THR A 7 -20.60 5.78 3.91
C THR A 7 -19.54 5.30 2.93
N ARG A 8 -19.84 4.27 2.13
CA ARG A 8 -18.93 3.77 1.09
C ARG A 8 -18.58 4.86 0.07
N TYR A 9 -19.56 5.63 -0.42
CA TYR A 9 -19.30 6.65 -1.43
C TYR A 9 -18.57 7.88 -0.89
N LYS A 10 -18.90 8.34 0.32
CA LYS A 10 -18.14 9.43 0.97
C LYS A 10 -16.68 9.07 1.14
N LEU A 11 -16.42 7.82 1.50
CA LEU A 11 -15.06 7.32 1.64
C LEU A 11 -14.30 7.33 0.31
N LEU A 12 -14.89 6.79 -0.74
CA LEU A 12 -14.27 6.76 -2.08
C LEU A 12 -14.01 8.18 -2.60
N LEU A 13 -14.91 9.12 -2.31
CA LEU A 13 -14.74 10.52 -2.70
C LEU A 13 -13.56 11.17 -1.95
N ARG A 14 -13.47 10.95 -0.63
CA ARG A 14 -12.37 11.46 0.20
C ARG A 14 -11.03 10.91 -0.27
N LEU A 15 -10.95 9.58 -0.45
CA LEU A 15 -9.77 8.91 -1.00
C LEU A 15 -9.33 9.53 -2.34
N ASN A 16 -10.26 9.74 -3.27
CA ASN A 16 -9.94 10.34 -4.56
C ASN A 16 -9.40 11.77 -4.41
N ASN A 17 -10.03 12.60 -3.58
CA ASN A 17 -9.60 13.98 -3.38
C ASN A 17 -8.21 14.06 -2.74
N ASP A 18 -7.96 13.24 -1.71
CA ASP A 18 -6.68 13.19 -1.01
C ASP A 18 -5.57 12.75 -1.98
N ILE A 19 -5.81 11.71 -2.80
CA ILE A 19 -4.86 11.22 -3.82
C ILE A 19 -4.56 12.27 -4.89
N VAL A 20 -5.59 12.93 -5.44
CA VAL A 20 -5.42 13.92 -6.52
C VAL A 20 -4.65 15.16 -6.05
N SER A 21 -4.71 15.48 -4.76
CA SER A 21 -3.97 16.60 -4.16
C SER A 21 -2.49 16.31 -3.89
N ALA A 22 -2.09 15.04 -3.89
CA ALA A 22 -0.72 14.62 -3.58
C ALA A 22 0.21 14.79 -4.79
N SER A 23 1.39 15.40 -4.56
CA SER A 23 2.35 15.73 -5.62
C SER A 23 3.53 14.77 -5.70
N THR A 24 3.68 13.87 -4.73
CA THR A 24 4.74 12.85 -4.72
C THR A 24 4.19 11.46 -4.44
N ARG A 25 4.96 10.45 -4.84
CA ARG A 25 4.61 9.04 -4.60
C ARG A 25 4.43 8.72 -3.11
N ARG A 26 5.23 9.36 -2.24
CA ARG A 26 5.11 9.23 -0.79
C ARG A 26 3.82 9.85 -0.28
N ASP A 27 3.47 11.04 -0.78
CA ASP A 27 2.25 11.74 -0.35
C ASP A 27 0.99 10.96 -0.77
N VAL A 28 0.99 10.39 -1.98
CA VAL A 28 -0.08 9.51 -2.45
C VAL A 28 -0.24 8.29 -1.53
N PHE A 29 0.89 7.65 -1.17
CA PHE A 29 0.86 6.50 -0.28
C PHE A 29 0.34 6.85 1.12
N SER A 30 0.81 7.97 1.69
CA SER A 30 0.36 8.48 2.99
C SER A 30 -1.15 8.79 2.99
N ALA A 31 -1.66 9.43 1.92
CA ALA A 31 -3.08 9.75 1.78
C ALA A 31 -3.95 8.49 1.79
N ILE A 32 -3.52 7.45 1.05
CA ILE A 32 -4.20 6.15 1.03
C ILE A 32 -4.16 5.51 2.44
N ALA A 33 -2.99 5.49 3.07
CA ALA A 33 -2.82 4.87 4.39
C ALA A 33 -3.73 5.52 5.45
N GLN A 34 -3.76 6.85 5.51
CA GLN A 34 -4.62 7.58 6.45
C GLN A 34 -6.10 7.33 6.18
N SER A 35 -6.52 7.44 4.92
CA SER A 35 -7.92 7.21 4.54
C SER A 35 -8.38 5.78 4.82
N LEU A 36 -7.51 4.77 4.68
CA LEU A 36 -7.84 3.38 5.03
C LEU A 36 -7.81 3.16 6.56
N GLY A 37 -6.93 3.83 7.28
CA GLY A 37 -6.81 3.73 8.74
C GLY A 37 -8.05 4.22 9.48
N ASP A 38 -8.78 5.17 8.90
CA ASP A 38 -10.09 5.65 9.39
C ASP A 38 -11.18 4.57 9.34
N ILE A 39 -10.94 3.48 8.62
CA ILE A 39 -11.97 2.50 8.24
C ILE A 39 -11.77 1.16 8.94
N PHE A 40 -10.53 0.66 8.89
CA PHE A 40 -10.15 -0.60 9.48
C PHE A 40 -8.74 -0.49 10.04
N HIS A 41 -8.54 -1.12 11.18
CA HIS A 41 -7.25 -1.16 11.84
C HIS A 41 -6.29 -2.09 11.08
N PHE A 42 -5.07 -1.64 10.89
CA PHE A 42 -3.97 -2.44 10.37
C PHE A 42 -2.66 -2.04 11.07
N ASP A 43 -1.77 -3.00 11.26
CA ASP A 43 -0.46 -2.75 11.86
C ASP A 43 0.61 -2.29 10.84
N ARG A 44 0.38 -2.58 9.55
CA ARG A 44 1.23 -2.18 8.42
C ARG A 44 0.43 -2.13 7.12
N LEU A 45 0.72 -1.13 6.29
CA LEU A 45 0.26 -1.07 4.90
C LEU A 45 1.47 -1.07 3.96
N SER A 46 1.38 -1.76 2.82
CA SER A 46 2.37 -1.65 1.76
C SER A 46 1.74 -1.87 0.38
N ILE A 47 2.27 -1.18 -0.63
CA ILE A 47 1.93 -1.40 -2.04
C ILE A 47 3.22 -1.82 -2.75
N ASN A 48 3.17 -2.95 -3.45
CA ASN A 48 4.30 -3.46 -4.22
C ASN A 48 4.01 -3.28 -5.71
N LEU A 49 5.00 -2.79 -6.45
CA LEU A 49 4.96 -2.65 -7.89
C LEU A 49 5.73 -3.80 -8.51
N PHE A 50 5.10 -4.50 -9.46
CA PHE A 50 5.75 -5.53 -10.24
C PHE A 50 6.35 -4.94 -11.52
N ASP A 51 7.61 -5.30 -11.78
CA ASP A 51 8.30 -5.02 -13.04
C ASP A 51 8.55 -6.33 -13.78
N GLU A 52 7.90 -6.49 -14.95
CA GLU A 52 8.03 -7.65 -15.82
C GLU A 52 9.44 -7.80 -16.41
N LYS A 53 10.13 -6.70 -16.71
CA LYS A 53 11.45 -6.73 -17.38
C LYS A 53 12.51 -7.32 -16.47
N THR A 54 12.46 -6.96 -15.20
CA THR A 54 13.40 -7.44 -14.17
C THR A 54 12.85 -8.59 -13.35
N ASN A 55 11.57 -8.94 -13.55
CA ASN A 55 10.84 -9.95 -12.80
C ASN A 55 10.96 -9.75 -11.27
N SER A 56 10.75 -8.51 -10.83
CA SER A 56 10.98 -8.08 -9.44
C SER A 56 9.82 -7.30 -8.86
N LEU A 57 9.68 -7.34 -7.54
CA LEU A 57 8.80 -6.44 -6.79
C LEU A 57 9.62 -5.29 -6.21
N SER A 58 9.05 -4.10 -6.23
CA SER A 58 9.60 -2.92 -5.55
C SER A 58 8.53 -2.24 -4.72
N TYR A 59 8.94 -1.48 -3.70
CA TYR A 59 7.99 -0.68 -2.95
C TYR A 59 7.48 0.50 -3.75
N PHE A 60 6.17 0.74 -3.71
CA PHE A 60 5.59 1.98 -4.22
C PHE A 60 6.19 3.16 -3.44
N ALA A 61 6.08 3.17 -2.12
CA ALA A 61 6.77 4.11 -1.24
C ALA A 61 7.26 3.37 0.01
N ALA A 62 8.11 4.01 0.81
CA ALA A 62 8.47 3.49 2.13
C ALA A 62 7.19 3.17 2.91
N ALA A 63 7.08 1.93 3.38
CA ALA A 63 5.87 1.45 4.04
C ALA A 63 5.63 2.18 5.38
N GLU A 64 4.36 2.46 5.68
CA GLU A 64 3.90 3.03 6.95
C GLU A 64 3.64 1.88 7.94
N GLY A 65 4.14 2.02 9.18
CA GLY A 65 3.98 1.03 10.26
C GLY A 65 5.24 0.22 10.58
N ILE A 66 5.06 -0.91 11.28
CA ILE A 66 6.19 -1.77 11.73
C ILE A 66 6.94 -2.29 10.50
N SER A 67 8.27 -2.13 10.45
CA SER A 67 9.13 -2.68 9.38
C SER A 67 9.78 -3.98 9.83
N PRO A 68 9.32 -5.15 9.35
CA PRO A 68 10.02 -6.40 9.63
C PRO A 68 11.28 -6.45 8.77
N THR A 69 12.41 -6.83 9.37
CA THR A 69 13.75 -6.82 8.73
C THR A 69 13.78 -7.55 7.38
N GLU A 70 13.02 -8.63 7.25
CA GLU A 70 12.91 -9.49 6.05
C GLU A 70 12.18 -8.85 4.87
N ILE A 71 11.47 -7.74 5.10
CA ILE A 71 10.64 -7.04 4.12
C ILE A 71 11.10 -5.58 3.95
N SER A 72 12.32 -5.27 4.37
CA SER A 72 12.85 -3.89 4.38
C SER A 72 13.63 -3.50 3.12
N GLU A 73 13.89 -4.44 2.22
CA GLU A 73 14.60 -4.17 0.96
C GLU A 73 13.69 -3.48 -0.06
N ASP A 74 14.17 -2.38 -0.64
CA ASP A 74 13.43 -1.55 -1.61
C ASP A 74 13.03 -2.31 -2.90
N VAL A 75 13.79 -3.34 -3.26
CA VAL A 75 13.58 -4.20 -4.43
C VAL A 75 13.87 -5.65 -4.05
N ARG A 76 12.95 -6.56 -4.37
CA ARG A 76 13.07 -7.99 -4.07
C ARG A 76 12.77 -8.81 -5.32
N PRO A 77 13.72 -9.63 -5.83
CA PRO A 77 13.45 -10.58 -6.90
C PRO A 77 12.34 -11.54 -6.49
N LEU A 78 11.41 -11.87 -7.39
CA LEU A 78 10.28 -12.74 -7.06
C LEU A 78 10.74 -14.10 -6.49
N ALA A 79 11.77 -14.70 -7.08
CA ALA A 79 12.34 -15.97 -6.63
C ALA A 79 12.91 -15.95 -5.19
N LYS A 80 13.12 -14.77 -4.60
CA LYS A 80 13.65 -14.59 -3.24
C LYS A 80 12.62 -14.05 -2.26
N GLY A 81 11.37 -13.87 -2.68
CA GLY A 81 10.31 -13.38 -1.80
C GLY A 81 9.85 -14.45 -0.81
N ALA A 82 9.61 -14.07 0.44
CA ALA A 82 9.14 -14.96 1.51
C ALA A 82 7.84 -15.75 1.17
N ILE A 83 7.02 -15.23 0.25
CA ILE A 83 5.80 -15.91 -0.24
C ILE A 83 6.08 -16.84 -1.42
N ALA A 84 7.10 -16.55 -2.24
CA ALA A 84 7.45 -17.38 -3.39
C ALA A 84 8.17 -18.68 -2.99
N SER A 85 8.85 -18.71 -1.85
CA SER A 85 9.48 -19.91 -1.29
C SER A 85 8.49 -20.88 -0.62
N ALA A 86 7.20 -20.50 -0.54
CA ALA A 86 6.16 -21.29 0.12
C ALA A 86 5.35 -22.18 -0.85
N VAL A 87 5.69 -22.21 -2.15
CA VAL A 87 5.03 -23.01 -3.19
C VAL A 87 6.03 -23.92 -3.88
#